data_AF-A0A820NWS1-F1
#
_entry.id   AF-A0A820NWS1-F1
#
_cell.length_a   1.000
_cell.length_b   1.000
_cell.length_c   1.000
_cell.angle_alpha   90.00
_cell.angle_beta   90.00
_cell.angle_gamma   90.00
#
_symmetry.space_group_name_H-M   'P 1'
#
loop_
_entity.id
_entity.type
_entity.pdbx_description
1 polymer ?
#
loop_
_entity_poly.entity_id
_entity_poly.type
_entity_poly.pdbx_seq_one_letter_code
_entity_poly.pdbx_strand_id
1 'polypeptide(L)'
;INSYFISRDEQWIHSLCAFWFPEIVFDEQMTPILKDIPPENDGLCLLCYKTVGVKINCCWKNCQNQFHAKCAIEFGLDMFIAENDDNTSVRLLALCQRHTEKLDSSEKRIRINKFLETKQKR
;
A
#
# COMPACT_ATOMS: atom_id res chain seq x y z
N ILE A 1 -8.67 5.61 6.64
CA ILE A 1 -8.58 4.14 6.51
C ILE A 1 -9.89 3.57 5.95
N ASN A 2 -11.05 3.98 6.47
CA ASN A 2 -12.38 3.50 6.02
C ASN A 2 -13.02 4.34 4.89
N SER A 3 -12.21 5.06 4.09
CA SER A 3 -12.72 5.76 2.91
C SER A 3 -12.69 4.82 1.70
N TYR A 4 -13.61 5.04 0.76
CA TYR A 4 -13.79 4.20 -0.41
C TYR A 4 -13.90 5.04 -1.68
N PHE A 5 -13.55 4.42 -2.80
CA PHE A 5 -13.92 4.84 -4.14
C PHE A 5 -14.92 3.81 -4.71
N ILE A 6 -15.70 4.25 -5.69
CA ILE A 6 -16.49 3.38 -6.56
C ILE A 6 -15.69 3.25 -7.86
N SER A 7 -15.37 2.02 -8.28
CA SER A 7 -14.68 1.77 -9.53
C SER A 7 -15.59 1.91 -10.75
N ARG A 8 -14.99 1.90 -11.95
CA ARG A 8 -15.75 1.88 -13.21
C ARG A 8 -16.75 0.73 -13.30
N ASP A 9 -16.44 -0.41 -12.67
CA ASP A 9 -17.31 -1.59 -12.61
C ASP A 9 -18.22 -1.61 -11.37
N GLU A 10 -18.47 -0.44 -10.79
CA GLU A 10 -19.33 -0.21 -9.61
C GLU A 10 -18.90 -0.99 -8.35
N GLN A 11 -17.62 -1.37 -8.26
CA GLN A 11 -17.08 -2.06 -7.09
C GLN A 11 -16.54 -1.07 -6.06
N TRP A 12 -16.76 -1.38 -4.78
CA TRP A 12 -16.22 -0.59 -3.68
C TRP A 12 -14.76 -0.98 -3.43
N ILE A 13 -13.87 0.00 -3.50
CA ILE A 13 -12.45 -0.19 -3.24
C ILE A 13 -12.03 0.76 -2.13
N HIS A 14 -11.35 0.27 -1.09
CA HIS A 14 -10.76 1.17 -0.09
C HIS A 14 -9.84 2.17 -0.79
N SER A 15 -9.95 3.46 -0.48
CA SER A 15 -9.06 4.46 -1.07
C SER A 15 -7.59 4.11 -0.84
N LEU A 16 -7.29 3.55 0.34
CA LEU A 16 -5.97 3.02 0.66
C LEU A 16 -5.53 1.91 -0.30
N CYS A 17 -6.38 0.90 -0.55
CA CYS A 17 -6.03 -0.19 -1.46
C CYS A 17 -5.86 0.32 -2.89
N ALA A 18 -6.69 1.28 -3.32
CA ALA A 18 -6.61 1.90 -4.64
C ALA A 18 -5.29 2.63 -4.87
N PHE A 19 -4.76 3.33 -3.87
CA PHE A 19 -3.46 3.99 -4.00
C PHE A 19 -2.29 3.00 -3.90
N TRP A 20 -2.35 2.01 -3.02
CA TRP A 20 -1.21 1.14 -2.75
C TRP A 20 -1.05 -0.04 -3.71
N PHE A 21 -2.11 -0.43 -4.42
CA PHE A 21 -2.02 -1.51 -5.41
C PHE A 21 -1.65 -0.93 -6.79
N PRO A 22 -0.46 -1.23 -7.35
CA PRO A 22 0.06 -0.55 -8.54
C PRO A 22 -0.81 -0.65 -9.79
N GLU A 23 -1.59 -1.72 -9.91
CA GLU A 23 -2.44 -1.96 -11.09
C GLU A 23 -3.80 -1.26 -11.03
N ILE A 24 -4.08 -0.53 -9.95
CA ILE A 24 -5.19 0.43 -9.93
C ILE A 24 -4.67 1.78 -10.42
N VAL A 25 -5.21 2.21 -11.56
CA VAL A 25 -4.96 3.54 -12.11
C VAL A 25 -6.20 4.42 -11.96
N PHE A 26 -6.01 5.74 -11.99
CA PHE A 26 -7.10 6.70 -11.93
C PHE A 26 -7.27 7.38 -13.27
N ASP A 27 -8.51 7.56 -13.72
CA ASP A 27 -8.81 8.41 -14.87
C ASP A 27 -8.85 9.90 -14.49
N GLU A 28 -9.14 10.76 -15.47
CA GLU A 28 -9.20 12.22 -15.30
C GLU A 28 -10.22 12.66 -14.23
N GLN A 29 -11.21 11.82 -13.92
CA GLN A 29 -12.24 12.07 -12.92
C GLN A 29 -11.91 11.45 -11.55
N MET A 30 -10.68 10.95 -11.35
CA MET A 30 -10.26 10.23 -10.15
C MET A 30 -11.08 8.95 -9.88
N THR A 31 -11.59 8.32 -10.95
CA THR A 31 -12.25 7.02 -10.85
C THR A 31 -11.20 5.91 -10.95
N PRO A 32 -11.15 4.97 -9.99
CA PRO A 32 -10.21 3.86 -10.06
C PRO A 32 -10.63 2.84 -11.12
N ILE A 33 -9.64 2.42 -11.90
CA ILE A 33 -9.73 1.39 -12.92
C ILE A 33 -8.72 0.31 -12.53
N LEU A 34 -9.22 -0.89 -12.25
CA LEU A 34 -8.39 -2.06 -11.99
C LEU A 34 -7.96 -2.65 -13.33
N LYS A 35 -6.65 -2.68 -13.59
CA LYS A 35 -6.07 -3.46 -14.70
C LYS A 35 -5.93 -4.94 -14.29
N ASP A 36 -5.30 -5.74 -15.15
CA ASP A 36 -5.03 -7.14 -14.86
C ASP A 36 -4.24 -7.31 -13.56
N ILE A 37 -4.76 -8.15 -12.67
CA ILE A 37 -4.06 -8.51 -11.43
C ILE A 37 -2.88 -9.42 -11.81
N PRO A 38 -1.64 -9.07 -11.44
CA PRO A 38 -0.48 -9.88 -11.79
C PRO A 38 -0.57 -11.27 -11.12
N PRO A 39 -0.14 -12.35 -11.79
CA PRO A 39 -0.18 -13.70 -11.21
C PRO A 39 0.54 -13.80 -9.86
N GLU A 40 1.62 -13.03 -9.66
CA GLU A 40 2.33 -13.00 -8.38
C GLU A 40 1.47 -12.50 -7.20
N ASN A 41 0.30 -11.91 -7.44
CA ASN A 41 -0.62 -11.48 -6.40
C ASN A 41 -1.51 -12.60 -5.84
N ASP A 42 -1.33 -13.85 -6.25
CA ASP A 42 -2.11 -15.00 -5.79
C ASP A 42 -1.77 -15.46 -4.35
N GLY A 43 -0.73 -14.89 -3.73
CA GLY A 43 -0.19 -15.33 -2.45
C GLY A 43 -1.08 -15.14 -1.21
N LEU A 44 -0.49 -15.37 -0.05
CA LEU A 44 -1.13 -15.23 1.26
C LEU A 44 -0.76 -13.89 1.90
N CYS A 45 -1.74 -13.15 2.42
CA CYS A 45 -1.44 -12.04 3.31
C CYS A 45 -0.83 -12.57 4.62
N LEU A 46 0.44 -12.27 4.89
CA LEU A 46 1.15 -12.78 6.07
C LEU A 46 0.66 -12.23 7.42
N LEU A 47 -0.21 -11.22 7.40
CA LEU A 47 -0.75 -10.60 8.62
C LEU A 47 -2.10 -11.19 9.02
N CYS A 48 -2.99 -11.44 8.06
CA CYS A 48 -4.33 -11.96 8.32
C CYS A 48 -4.54 -13.41 7.86
N TYR A 49 -3.54 -14.00 7.20
CA TYR A 49 -3.56 -15.38 6.68
C TYR A 49 -4.73 -15.65 5.73
N LYS A 50 -5.10 -14.68 4.90
CA LYS A 50 -6.12 -14.83 3.86
C LYS A 50 -5.53 -14.61 2.47
N THR A 51 -6.03 -15.37 1.48
CA THR A 51 -5.65 -15.26 0.06
C THR A 51 -6.53 -14.28 -0.72
N VAL A 52 -7.66 -13.87 -0.14
CA VAL A 52 -8.63 -12.96 -0.77
C VAL A 52 -8.07 -11.55 -0.96
N GLY A 53 -8.61 -10.84 -1.94
CA GLY A 53 -8.25 -9.45 -2.23
C GLY A 53 -6.80 -9.28 -2.73
N VAL A 54 -6.45 -8.04 -3.04
CA VAL A 54 -5.13 -7.71 -3.59
C VAL A 54 -4.11 -7.39 -2.50
N LYS A 55 -2.89 -7.87 -2.71
CA LYS A 55 -1.78 -7.69 -1.76
C LYS A 55 -0.75 -6.73 -2.33
N ILE A 56 0.03 -6.12 -1.44
CA ILE A 56 1.22 -5.36 -1.79
C ILE A 56 2.45 -6.12 -1.29
N ASN A 57 3.57 -5.91 -1.97
CA ASN A 57 4.83 -6.58 -1.66
C ASN A 57 5.69 -5.70 -0.75
N CYS A 58 6.50 -6.35 0.09
CA CYS A 58 7.58 -5.68 0.78
C CYS A 58 8.60 -5.15 -0.23
N CYS A 59 8.98 -3.88 -0.13
CA CYS A 59 9.94 -3.27 -1.05
C CYS A 59 11.42 -3.61 -0.74
N TRP A 60 11.69 -4.43 0.28
CA TRP A 60 13.05 -4.84 0.61
C TRP A 60 13.58 -5.84 -0.42
N LYS A 61 14.85 -5.70 -0.80
CA LYS A 61 15.50 -6.53 -1.83
C LYS A 61 15.30 -8.03 -1.55
N ASN A 62 14.85 -8.77 -2.56
CA ASN A 62 14.58 -10.21 -2.52
C ASN A 62 13.54 -10.65 -1.47
N CYS A 63 12.72 -9.74 -0.94
CA CYS A 63 11.62 -10.10 -0.05
C CYS A 63 10.34 -10.37 -0.84
N GLN A 64 9.79 -11.57 -0.69
CA GLN A 64 8.53 -11.99 -1.32
C GLN A 64 7.33 -11.88 -0.37
N ASN A 65 7.50 -11.21 0.77
CA ASN A 65 6.42 -11.06 1.74
C ASN A 65 5.33 -10.17 1.17
N GLN A 66 4.09 -10.66 1.25
CA GLN A 66 2.89 -9.98 0.79
C GLN A 66 1.90 -9.76 1.93
N PHE A 67 1.18 -8.66 1.85
CA PHE A 67 0.15 -8.31 2.83
C PHE A 67 -0.84 -7.30 2.24
N HIS A 68 -2.06 -7.22 2.79
CA HIS A 68 -2.99 -6.17 2.40
C HIS A 68 -2.49 -4.80 2.88
N ALA A 69 -2.69 -3.76 2.08
CA ALA A 69 -2.35 -2.38 2.49
C ALA A 69 -3.06 -1.98 3.80
N LYS A 70 -4.33 -2.37 3.96
CA LYS A 70 -5.08 -2.17 5.21
C LYS A 70 -4.46 -2.91 6.38
N CYS A 71 -4.09 -4.18 6.21
CA CYS A 71 -3.43 -4.96 7.27
C CYS A 71 -2.09 -4.34 7.65
N ALA A 72 -1.31 -3.86 6.67
CA ALA A 72 -0.05 -3.18 6.95
C ALA A 72 -0.23 -1.98 7.89
N ILE A 73 -1.23 -1.13 7.61
CA ILE A 73 -1.57 0.00 8.48
C ILE A 73 -2.03 -0.46 9.86
N GLU A 74 -2.95 -1.42 9.93
CA GLU A 74 -3.52 -1.89 11.21
C GLU A 74 -2.48 -2.57 12.11
N PHE A 75 -1.48 -3.22 11.51
CA PHE A 75 -0.36 -3.85 12.22
C PHE A 75 0.85 -2.90 12.40
N GLY A 76 0.72 -1.63 11.99
CA GLY A 76 1.78 -0.63 12.19
C GLY A 76 3.05 -0.86 11.36
N LEU A 77 2.95 -1.53 10.21
CA LEU A 77 4.08 -1.70 9.29
C LEU A 77 4.52 -0.37 8.69
N ASP A 78 5.83 -0.19 8.50
CA ASP A 78 6.34 1.03 7.88
C ASP A 78 5.89 1.14 6.42
N MET A 79 5.10 2.19 6.16
CA MET A 79 4.62 2.58 4.85
C MET A 79 5.01 4.03 4.58
N PHE A 80 5.55 4.29 3.38
CA PHE A 80 6.14 5.58 3.05
C PHE A 80 5.98 5.96 1.59
N ILE A 81 6.02 7.27 1.37
CA ILE A 81 6.07 7.89 0.04
C ILE A 81 7.53 8.26 -0.21
N ALA A 82 8.05 7.85 -1.36
CA ALA A 82 9.40 8.19 -1.83
C ALA A 82 9.31 8.87 -3.20
N GLU A 83 10.10 9.92 -3.40
CA GLU A 83 10.24 10.53 -4.73
C GLU A 83 11.00 9.58 -5.67
N ASN A 84 10.66 9.64 -6.96
CA ASN A 84 11.50 9.07 -8.00
C ASN A 84 12.66 10.01 -8.31
N ASP A 85 13.73 9.47 -8.89
CA ASP A 85 14.97 10.22 -9.17
C ASP A 85 14.76 11.42 -10.12
N ASP A 86 13.66 11.40 -10.88
CA ASP A 86 13.26 12.46 -11.80
C ASP A 86 12.45 13.60 -11.15
N ASN A 87 12.10 13.46 -9.86
CA ASN A 87 11.23 14.36 -9.10
C ASN A 87 9.86 14.66 -9.74
N THR A 88 9.41 13.85 -10.71
CA THR A 88 8.10 14.05 -11.37
C THR A 88 7.00 13.19 -10.78
N SER A 89 7.38 12.13 -10.07
CA SER A 89 6.47 11.11 -9.58
C SER A 89 6.91 10.55 -8.23
N VAL A 90 5.97 9.92 -7.53
CA VAL A 90 6.20 9.30 -6.24
C VAL A 90 5.93 7.80 -6.29
N ARG A 91 6.62 7.05 -5.45
CA ARG A 91 6.39 5.62 -5.18
C ARG A 91 5.81 5.46 -3.80
N LEU A 92 4.83 4.56 -3.70
CA LEU A 92 4.26 4.12 -2.44
C LEU A 92 4.89 2.79 -2.05
N LEU A 93 5.58 2.77 -0.92
CA LEU A 93 6.43 1.67 -0.51
C LEU A 93 5.98 1.16 0.87
N ALA A 94 6.18 -0.13 1.11
CA ALA A 94 5.83 -0.80 2.36
C ALA A 94 6.87 -1.86 2.74
N LEU A 95 7.06 -2.07 4.04
CA LEU A 95 7.97 -3.08 4.58
C LEU A 95 7.24 -4.09 5.45
N CYS A 96 7.64 -5.35 5.40
CA CYS A 96 7.16 -6.35 6.34
C CYS A 96 7.81 -6.15 7.72
N GLN A 97 7.26 -6.81 8.74
CA GLN A 97 7.76 -6.75 10.13
C GLN A 97 9.27 -7.01 10.24
N ARG A 98 9.80 -7.93 9.42
CA ARG A 98 11.23 -8.28 9.40
C ARG A 98 12.16 -7.16 8.89
N HIS A 99 11.62 -6.18 8.18
CA HIS A 99 12.38 -5.13 7.51
C HIS A 99 12.04 -3.72 7.98
N THR A 100 10.93 -3.52 8.69
CA THR A 100 10.59 -2.24 9.35
C THR A 100 11.70 -1.74 10.28
N GLU A 101 12.38 -2.64 11.00
CA GLU A 101 13.47 -2.26 11.92
C GLU A 101 14.81 -1.93 11.25
N LYS A 102 14.96 -2.20 9.94
CA LYS A 102 16.24 -2.11 9.21
C LYS A 102 16.40 -0.83 8.40
N LEU A 103 15.52 0.15 8.60
CA LEU A 103 15.57 1.38 7.83
C LEU A 103 16.62 2.35 8.34
N ASP A 104 17.57 2.66 7.45
CA ASP A 104 18.58 3.68 7.63
C ASP A 104 17.95 5.09 7.59
N SER A 105 18.46 5.98 8.44
CA SER A 105 17.87 7.29 8.78
C SER A 105 17.98 8.34 7.66
N SER A 106 18.66 8.00 6.57
CA SER A 106 19.14 8.94 5.54
C SER A 106 18.16 9.18 4.39
N GLU A 107 17.15 8.33 4.21
CA GLU A 107 16.15 8.53 3.15
C GLU A 107 14.99 9.44 3.61
N LYS A 108 14.68 10.46 2.79
CA LYS A 108 13.51 11.34 2.97
C LYS A 108 12.22 10.54 2.75
N ARG A 109 11.70 9.93 3.81
CA ARG A 109 10.48 9.10 3.78
C ARG A 109 9.44 9.68 4.72
N ILE A 110 8.23 9.92 4.21
CA ILE A 110 7.10 10.32 5.05
C ILE A 110 6.42 9.04 5.55
N ARG A 111 6.60 8.71 6.83
CA ARG A 111 5.88 7.59 7.47
C ARG A 111 4.40 7.93 7.64
N ILE A 112 3.54 7.13 7.03
CA ILE A 112 2.09 7.39 7.01
C ILE A 112 1.42 7.04 8.34
N ASN A 113 1.94 6.05 9.08
CA ASN A 113 1.36 5.62 10.36
C ASN A 113 1.31 6.75 11.40
N LYS A 114 2.31 7.65 11.40
CA LYS A 114 2.36 8.81 12.31
C LYS A 114 1.24 9.82 12.05
N PHE A 115 0.75 9.90 10.80
CA PHE A 115 -0.39 10.74 10.42
C PHE A 115 -1.74 10.12 10.84
N LEU A 116 -1.79 8.81 11.04
CA LEU A 116 -3.00 8.09 11.42
C LEU A 116 -3.18 8.03 12.95
N GLU A 117 -2.09 7.91 13.70
CA GLU A 117 -2.09 8.01 15.17
C GLU A 117 -2.59 9.38 15.67
N THR A 118 -2.27 10.46 14.94
CA THR A 118 -2.72 11.81 15.28
C THR A 118 -4.21 12.05 15.01
N LYS A 119 -4.88 11.21 14.21
CA LYS A 119 -6.32 11.29 13.95
C LYS A 119 -7.19 10.40 14.85
N GLN A 120 -6.62 9.46 15.60
CA GLN A 120 -7.38 8.63 16.56
C GLN A 120 -7.53 9.27 17.96
N LYS A 121 -6.86 10.42 18.22
CA LYS A 121 -6.97 11.19 19.46
C LYS A 121 -7.88 12.43 19.36
N ARG A 122 -8.75 12.50 18.35
CA ARG A 122 -9.74 13.56 18.19
C ARG A 122 -11.14 12.97 18.08
#